data_AF-A0A2P4X6W9-F1
#
_entry.id   AF-A0A2P4X6W9-F1
#
_cell.length_a   1.000
_cell.length_b   1.000
_cell.length_c   1.000
_cell.angle_alpha   90.00
_cell.angle_beta   90.00
_cell.angle_gamma   90.00
#
_symmetry.space_group_name_H-M   'P 1'
#
loop_
_entity.id
_entity.type
_entity.pdbx_description
1 polymer ?
#
loop_
_entity_poly.entity_id
_entity_poly.type
_entity_poly.pdbx_seq_one_letter_code
_entity_poly.pdbx_strand_id
1 'polypeptide(L)'
;MVKTIAFVAVVVNSVFGFTNAALTSTSVNESCSLVDFTTQETQFLLLNNAVDVATQSTLLSTFVKNYDPLVLQNIGLGEFSYSILGQDLTFVPTLDRLNVTGLANIIPQHINTSSSNCVDFGADCTGEVSIEATVSLTLEEIDTSISADVSLTLDKPTLIANVQADMFGCASGATDCEDFTVTTIEVAGVDGKYNVIMDSLLLRFKSAVVQTVTLDFDSIVNSGFSFHSSGPIISAITDVLADFSADEINKKGDTYDKFTSNINDQLLSVANDYIDSKLKPKFGATCIEA
;
A
#
# COMPACT_ATOMS: atom_id res chain seq x y z
N MET A 1 0.19 -10.39 -11.45
CA MET A 1 0.13 -8.92 -11.60
C MET A 1 -1.03 -8.25 -10.86
N VAL A 2 -2.26 -8.80 -10.86
CA VAL A 2 -3.42 -8.10 -10.26
C VAL A 2 -3.88 -8.70 -8.90
N LYS A 3 -3.39 -9.88 -8.51
CA LYS A 3 -3.99 -10.66 -7.41
C LYS A 3 -3.28 -10.62 -6.04
N THR A 4 -2.13 -9.94 -5.90
CA THR A 4 -1.34 -9.99 -4.65
C THR A 4 -0.97 -8.65 -4.05
N ILE A 5 -0.84 -7.61 -4.89
CA ILE A 5 -1.16 -6.26 -4.40
C ILE A 5 -2.62 -6.26 -3.94
N ALA A 6 -3.47 -7.08 -4.57
CA ALA A 6 -4.74 -7.55 -4.05
C ALA A 6 -4.61 -8.64 -2.96
N PHE A 7 -3.62 -8.61 -2.07
CA PHE A 7 -3.70 -9.33 -0.78
C PHE A 7 -3.62 -8.34 0.36
N VAL A 8 -2.72 -7.36 0.30
CA VAL A 8 -2.81 -6.15 1.15
C VAL A 8 -4.02 -5.31 0.74
N ALA A 9 -4.23 -5.10 -0.56
CA ALA A 9 -5.49 -4.52 -1.01
C ALA A 9 -6.67 -5.48 -0.77
N VAL A 10 -6.60 -6.82 -0.84
CA VAL A 10 -7.76 -7.69 -0.48
C VAL A 10 -8.11 -7.62 1.00
N VAL A 11 -7.12 -7.51 1.89
CA VAL A 11 -7.33 -7.34 3.34
C VAL A 11 -7.87 -5.93 3.65
N VAL A 12 -7.45 -4.91 2.89
CA VAL A 12 -8.03 -3.55 2.89
C VAL A 12 -9.42 -3.50 2.25
N ASN A 13 -9.75 -4.47 1.39
CA ASN A 13 -10.99 -4.56 0.65
C ASN A 13 -12.01 -5.49 1.33
N SER A 14 -11.66 -6.23 2.38
CA SER A 14 -12.58 -7.16 3.04
C SER A 14 -13.48 -6.54 4.13
N VAL A 15 -13.63 -5.20 4.17
CA VAL A 15 -14.10 -4.49 5.37
C VAL A 15 -15.53 -3.96 5.27
N PHE A 16 -16.41 -4.57 4.50
CA PHE A 16 -17.66 -3.87 4.14
C PHE A 16 -18.83 -4.80 4.36
N GLY A 17 -19.71 -4.37 5.27
CA GLY A 17 -20.57 -5.19 6.13
C GLY A 17 -21.70 -4.35 6.71
N PHE A 18 -22.32 -3.51 5.89
CA PHE A 18 -22.94 -2.28 6.37
C PHE A 18 -24.29 -2.52 7.06
N THR A 19 -24.41 -2.09 8.31
CA THR A 19 -25.70 -1.67 8.87
C THR A 19 -25.68 -0.15 9.04
N ASN A 20 -26.47 0.57 8.24
CA ASN A 20 -26.40 2.04 8.16
C ASN A 20 -27.20 2.77 9.25
N ALA A 21 -26.57 3.75 9.90
CA ALA A 21 -27.23 4.92 10.49
C ALA A 21 -26.88 6.14 9.63
N ALA A 22 -27.85 6.66 8.88
CA ALA A 22 -27.63 7.62 7.79
C ALA A 22 -27.21 9.04 8.25
N LEU A 23 -26.20 9.63 7.59
CA LEU A 23 -25.99 11.08 7.53
C LEU A 23 -26.69 11.63 6.28
N THR A 24 -27.66 12.52 6.47
CA THR A 24 -28.54 13.03 5.41
C THR A 24 -27.80 13.95 4.44
N SER A 25 -27.56 13.47 3.21
CA SER A 25 -27.45 14.34 2.02
C SER A 25 -27.91 13.59 0.74
N THR A 26 -29.03 14.05 0.19
CA THR A 26 -29.60 13.69 -1.14
C THR A 26 -28.67 14.17 -2.28
N SER A 27 -28.36 13.46 -3.38
CA SER A 27 -28.92 12.28 -4.05
C SER A 27 -27.92 11.67 -5.07
N VAL A 28 -27.79 10.33 -5.14
CA VAL A 28 -27.67 9.48 -6.37
C VAL A 28 -28.15 8.08 -5.95
N ASN A 29 -29.30 7.62 -6.49
CA ASN A 29 -30.04 6.41 -6.11
C ASN A 29 -30.51 6.36 -4.64
N GLU A 30 -31.82 6.38 -4.40
CA GLU A 30 -32.39 6.26 -3.04
C GLU A 30 -31.96 4.98 -2.31
N SER A 31 -31.45 3.99 -3.05
CA SER A 31 -31.00 2.69 -2.58
C SER A 31 -29.58 2.66 -2.01
N CYS A 32 -28.74 3.69 -2.23
CA CYS A 32 -27.34 3.70 -1.78
C CYS A 32 -27.04 4.85 -0.82
N SER A 33 -26.27 4.58 0.22
CA SER A 33 -25.75 5.61 1.14
C SER A 33 -24.29 5.39 1.48
N LEU A 34 -23.58 6.48 1.75
CA LEU A 34 -22.22 6.40 2.27
C LEU A 34 -22.22 5.66 3.59
N VAL A 35 -21.18 4.88 3.78
CA VAL A 35 -21.01 4.11 4.99
C VAL A 35 -20.25 4.91 6.02
N ASP A 36 -20.70 4.81 7.26
CA ASP A 36 -19.92 5.16 8.43
C ASP A 36 -19.22 3.93 9.04
N PHE A 37 -17.90 3.82 8.88
CA PHE A 37 -17.08 2.73 9.42
C PHE A 37 -17.15 2.64 10.94
N THR A 38 -17.37 3.74 11.66
CA THR A 38 -17.46 3.74 13.13
C THR A 38 -18.71 3.02 13.64
N THR A 39 -19.68 2.78 12.77
CA THR A 39 -20.92 2.03 13.08
C THR A 39 -20.82 0.53 12.75
N GLN A 40 -19.67 0.06 12.22
CA GLN A 40 -19.49 -1.31 11.72
C GLN A 40 -18.68 -2.20 12.67
N GLU A 41 -18.73 -1.95 13.98
CA GLU A 41 -17.91 -2.64 15.00
C GLU A 41 -17.92 -4.18 14.85
N THR A 42 -19.09 -4.78 14.60
CA THR A 42 -19.21 -6.24 14.44
C THR A 42 -18.44 -6.76 13.22
N GLN A 43 -18.37 -5.99 12.14
CA GLN A 43 -17.66 -6.40 10.92
C GLN A 43 -16.16 -6.30 11.10
N PHE A 44 -15.67 -5.23 11.73
CA PHE A 44 -14.26 -5.10 12.08
C PHE A 44 -13.83 -6.19 13.07
N LEU A 45 -14.70 -6.56 14.01
CA LEU A 45 -14.46 -7.69 14.90
C LEU A 45 -14.35 -9.02 14.13
N LEU A 46 -15.29 -9.31 13.23
CA LEU A 46 -15.25 -10.53 12.41
C LEU A 46 -13.99 -10.57 11.53
N LEU A 47 -13.64 -9.44 10.93
CA LEU A 47 -12.44 -9.34 10.10
C LEU A 47 -11.16 -9.52 10.92
N ASN A 48 -11.05 -8.91 12.09
CA ASN A 48 -9.91 -9.08 12.97
C ASN A 48 -9.81 -10.53 13.50
N ASN A 49 -10.94 -11.21 13.75
CA ASN A 49 -10.92 -12.64 14.03
C ASN A 49 -10.40 -13.45 12.84
N ALA A 50 -10.76 -13.10 11.60
CA ALA A 50 -10.22 -13.76 10.41
C ALA A 50 -8.72 -13.51 10.25
N VAL A 51 -8.25 -12.28 10.55
CA VAL A 51 -6.81 -11.94 10.60
C VAL A 51 -6.10 -12.80 11.64
N ASP A 52 -6.66 -12.94 12.85
CA ASP A 52 -6.08 -13.79 13.90
C ASP A 52 -5.95 -15.24 13.47
N VAL A 53 -6.99 -15.80 12.86
CA VAL A 53 -6.97 -17.18 12.32
C VAL A 53 -5.92 -17.32 11.21
N ALA A 54 -5.82 -16.34 10.30
CA ALA A 54 -4.84 -16.35 9.22
C ALA A 54 -3.39 -16.28 9.75
N THR A 55 -3.16 -15.50 10.79
CA THR A 55 -1.86 -15.33 11.45
C THR A 55 -1.46 -16.53 12.31
N GLN A 56 -2.40 -17.13 13.06
CA GLN A 56 -2.13 -18.32 13.89
C GLN A 56 -1.98 -19.60 13.07
N SER A 57 -2.50 -19.60 11.85
CA SER A 57 -2.39 -20.72 10.92
C SER A 57 -1.20 -20.56 9.98
N THR A 58 -0.86 -21.62 9.25
CA THR A 58 0.11 -21.53 8.14
C THR A 58 -0.54 -21.04 6.84
N LEU A 59 -1.80 -20.59 6.88
CA LEU A 59 -2.55 -20.21 5.67
C LEU A 59 -1.91 -19.01 5.00
N LEU A 60 -1.67 -17.92 5.75
CA LEU A 60 -1.10 -16.70 5.18
C LEU A 60 0.26 -16.96 4.54
N SER A 61 1.19 -17.60 5.26
CA SER A 61 2.51 -17.94 4.73
C SER A 61 2.41 -18.87 3.50
N THR A 62 1.42 -19.76 3.43
CA THR A 62 1.19 -20.60 2.25
C THR A 62 0.69 -19.80 1.06
N PHE A 63 -0.20 -18.83 1.28
CA PHE A 63 -0.68 -17.94 0.22
C PHE A 63 0.43 -17.02 -0.28
N VAL A 64 1.20 -16.41 0.62
CA VAL A 64 2.25 -15.43 0.28
C VAL A 64 3.47 -16.09 -0.37
N LYS A 65 3.78 -17.36 -0.06
CA LYS A 65 4.89 -18.09 -0.71
C LYS A 65 4.86 -18.09 -2.24
N ASN A 66 3.67 -18.09 -2.86
CA ASN A 66 3.55 -18.05 -4.32
C ASN A 66 3.88 -16.67 -4.92
N TYR A 67 4.11 -15.69 -4.07
CA TYR A 67 4.36 -14.30 -4.40
C TYR A 67 5.64 -13.78 -3.76
N ASP A 68 6.48 -14.68 -3.25
CA ASP A 68 7.81 -14.42 -2.72
C ASP A 68 8.82 -15.18 -3.60
N PRO A 69 9.59 -14.50 -4.46
CA PRO A 69 9.72 -13.05 -4.58
C PRO A 69 8.50 -12.34 -5.21
N LEU A 70 8.21 -11.13 -4.73
CA LEU A 70 7.33 -10.18 -5.39
C LEU A 70 8.15 -9.35 -6.37
N VAL A 71 7.90 -9.54 -7.66
CA VAL A 71 8.57 -8.78 -8.72
C VAL A 71 7.62 -7.78 -9.34
N LEU A 72 7.95 -6.49 -9.25
CA LEU A 72 7.26 -5.39 -9.92
C LEU A 72 8.19 -4.72 -10.94
N GLN A 73 7.64 -4.07 -11.94
CA GLN A 73 8.41 -3.44 -13.03
C GLN A 73 7.70 -2.20 -13.55
N ASN A 74 8.49 -1.25 -14.05
CA ASN A 74 8.02 -0.01 -14.70
C ASN A 74 7.04 0.79 -13.83
N ILE A 75 7.44 1.09 -12.59
CA ILE A 75 6.67 1.93 -11.68
C ILE A 75 7.24 3.35 -11.72
N GLY A 76 6.43 4.33 -12.07
CA GLY A 76 6.79 5.75 -11.92
C GLY A 76 6.81 6.12 -10.44
N LEU A 77 7.82 6.89 -10.03
CA LEU A 77 7.94 7.42 -8.67
C LEU A 77 7.71 8.94 -8.70
N GLY A 78 7.47 9.55 -7.54
CA GLY A 78 7.24 11.00 -7.46
C GLY A 78 8.49 11.80 -7.83
N GLU A 79 8.31 12.88 -8.59
CA GLU A 79 9.41 13.80 -8.93
C GLU A 79 10.00 14.44 -7.67
N PHE A 80 11.29 14.72 -7.70
CA PHE A 80 11.96 15.47 -6.64
C PHE A 80 13.05 16.38 -7.20
N SER A 81 13.27 17.50 -6.53
CA SER A 81 14.32 18.44 -6.90
C SER A 81 15.44 18.44 -5.86
N TYR A 82 16.69 18.47 -6.33
CA TYR A 82 17.86 18.57 -5.46
C TYR A 82 18.88 19.55 -6.03
N SER A 83 19.45 20.39 -5.17
CA SER A 83 20.48 21.34 -5.57
C SER A 83 21.85 20.68 -5.55
N ILE A 84 22.42 20.44 -6.73
CA ILE A 84 23.75 19.84 -6.91
C ILE A 84 24.63 20.86 -7.61
N LEU A 85 25.79 21.18 -7.02
CA LEU A 85 26.76 22.12 -7.60
C LEU A 85 26.17 23.51 -7.90
N GLY A 86 25.21 23.95 -7.09
CA GLY A 86 24.55 25.26 -7.23
C GLY A 86 23.53 25.33 -8.39
N GLN A 87 23.13 24.19 -8.95
CA GLN A 87 22.01 24.06 -9.87
C GLN A 87 20.93 23.21 -9.23
N ASP A 88 19.69 23.68 -9.33
CA ASP A 88 18.53 22.90 -8.95
C ASP A 88 18.21 21.96 -10.11
N LEU A 89 18.25 20.66 -9.83
CA LEU A 89 17.99 19.60 -10.80
C LEU A 89 16.72 18.87 -10.41
N THR A 90 15.86 18.59 -11.38
CA THR A 90 14.62 17.85 -11.21
C THR A 90 14.81 16.43 -11.70
N PHE A 91 14.61 15.48 -10.81
CA PHE A 91 14.74 14.06 -11.08
C PHE A 91 13.35 13.45 -11.21
N VAL A 92 13.15 12.72 -12.29
CA VAL A 92 11.97 11.89 -12.54
C VAL A 92 12.38 10.42 -12.35
N PRO A 93 12.22 9.87 -11.14
CA PRO A 93 12.56 8.49 -10.86
C PRO A 93 11.56 7.50 -11.48
N THR A 94 12.10 6.41 -12.02
CA THR A 94 11.35 5.23 -12.47
C THR A 94 11.98 3.99 -11.85
N LEU A 95 11.17 3.19 -11.19
CA LEU A 95 11.54 1.87 -10.68
C LEU A 95 11.35 0.86 -11.81
N ASP A 96 12.43 0.59 -12.55
CA ASP A 96 12.45 -0.31 -13.70
C ASP A 96 12.12 -1.74 -13.28
N ARG A 97 12.69 -2.15 -12.14
CA ARG A 97 12.45 -3.44 -11.51
C ARG A 97 12.51 -3.30 -10.00
N LEU A 98 11.59 -3.97 -9.32
CA LEU A 98 11.59 -4.21 -7.89
C LEU A 98 11.45 -5.70 -7.67
N ASN A 99 12.23 -6.25 -6.74
CA ASN A 99 12.20 -7.62 -6.32
C ASN A 99 12.22 -7.63 -4.79
N VAL A 100 11.13 -8.08 -4.17
CA VAL A 100 10.99 -8.12 -2.71
C VAL A 100 10.89 -9.57 -2.26
N THR A 101 11.74 -9.98 -1.33
CA THR A 101 11.73 -11.31 -0.72
C THR A 101 11.53 -11.24 0.79
N GLY A 102 11.10 -12.35 1.40
CA GLY A 102 10.85 -12.44 2.84
C GLY A 102 9.42 -12.07 3.23
N LEU A 103 8.52 -11.93 2.25
CA LEU A 103 7.11 -11.61 2.45
C LEU A 103 6.38 -12.71 3.22
N ALA A 104 6.87 -13.95 3.18
CA ALA A 104 6.30 -15.05 3.96
C ALA A 104 6.37 -14.83 5.49
N ASN A 105 7.18 -13.88 5.96
CA ASN A 105 7.35 -13.53 7.37
C ASN A 105 6.42 -12.39 7.83
N ILE A 106 5.60 -11.84 6.91
CA ILE A 106 4.67 -10.76 7.20
C ILE A 106 3.50 -11.28 8.02
N ILE A 107 3.15 -10.51 9.05
CA ILE A 107 2.04 -10.72 9.96
C ILE A 107 1.15 -9.46 9.90
N PRO A 108 -0.06 -9.55 9.33
CA PRO A 108 -0.99 -8.44 9.34
C PRO A 108 -1.41 -8.12 10.79
N GLN A 109 -1.50 -6.83 11.07
CA GLN A 109 -2.08 -6.31 12.31
C GLN A 109 -3.60 -6.23 12.19
N HIS A 110 -4.26 -6.02 13.33
CA HIS A 110 -5.69 -5.71 13.35
C HIS A 110 -5.98 -4.40 12.61
N ILE A 111 -7.14 -4.41 11.95
CA ILE A 111 -7.66 -3.27 11.22
C ILE A 111 -8.51 -2.47 12.18
N ASN A 112 -8.25 -1.16 12.24
CA ASN A 112 -8.94 -0.24 13.13
C ASN A 112 -9.61 0.87 12.35
N THR A 113 -10.74 1.37 12.84
CA THR A 113 -11.38 2.56 12.29
C THR A 113 -10.87 3.81 13.00
N SER A 114 -10.35 4.78 12.25
CA SER A 114 -9.96 6.09 12.80
C SER A 114 -11.03 7.16 12.60
N SER A 115 -11.92 6.99 11.62
CA SER A 115 -13.04 7.91 11.36
C SER A 115 -14.19 7.19 10.64
N SER A 116 -15.23 7.92 10.27
CA SER A 116 -16.36 7.38 9.50
C SER A 116 -15.98 6.82 8.13
N ASN A 117 -14.85 7.23 7.57
CA ASN A 117 -14.38 6.76 6.26
C ASN A 117 -12.87 6.47 6.24
N CYS A 118 -12.23 6.37 7.41
CA CYS A 118 -10.81 6.07 7.52
C CYS A 118 -10.58 4.77 8.30
N VAL A 119 -9.61 4.01 7.81
CA VAL A 119 -9.17 2.73 8.36
C VAL A 119 -7.66 2.70 8.43
N ASP A 120 -7.15 2.20 9.53
CA ASP A 120 -5.74 1.96 9.79
C ASP A 120 -5.41 0.49 9.56
N PHE A 121 -4.38 0.25 8.77
CA PHE A 121 -3.84 -1.07 8.47
C PHE A 121 -2.39 -1.13 8.90
N GLY A 122 -1.98 -2.27 9.44
CA GLY A 122 -0.60 -2.50 9.81
C GLY A 122 -0.16 -3.89 9.36
N ALA A 123 1.14 -4.06 9.19
CA ALA A 123 1.77 -5.34 9.04
C ALA A 123 3.16 -5.30 9.66
N ASP A 124 3.45 -6.29 10.49
CA ASP A 124 4.78 -6.53 11.05
C ASP A 124 5.48 -7.63 10.27
N CYS A 125 6.80 -7.70 10.38
CA CYS A 125 7.56 -8.82 9.88
C CYS A 125 8.36 -9.45 11.03
N THR A 126 8.35 -10.77 11.13
CA THR A 126 9.12 -11.49 12.18
C THR A 126 10.56 -11.77 11.78
N GLY A 127 10.94 -11.48 10.54
CA GLY A 127 12.28 -11.67 10.03
C GLY A 127 12.67 -10.57 9.05
N GLU A 128 13.64 -10.88 8.19
CA GLU A 128 14.16 -9.93 7.22
C GLU A 128 13.24 -9.81 5.99
N VAL A 129 13.16 -8.60 5.46
CA VAL A 129 12.63 -8.31 4.12
C VAL A 129 13.77 -7.73 3.30
N SER A 130 14.07 -8.38 2.18
CA SER A 130 15.10 -7.93 1.23
C SER A 130 14.44 -7.31 0.01
N ILE A 131 14.98 -6.19 -0.41
CA ILE A 131 14.54 -5.38 -1.53
C ILE A 131 15.73 -5.24 -2.48
N GLU A 132 15.55 -5.70 -3.70
CA GLU A 132 16.46 -5.44 -4.82
C GLU A 132 15.71 -4.62 -5.86
N ALA A 133 16.25 -3.48 -6.23
CA ALA A 133 15.62 -2.56 -7.18
C ALA A 133 16.62 -2.10 -8.24
N THR A 134 16.13 -1.91 -9.45
CA THR A 134 16.82 -1.13 -10.49
C THR A 134 16.00 0.13 -10.70
N VAL A 135 16.64 1.28 -10.51
CA VAL A 135 16.03 2.61 -10.59
C VAL A 135 16.71 3.41 -11.68
N SER A 136 15.91 4.01 -12.56
CA SER A 136 16.36 5.01 -13.52
C SER A 136 15.90 6.40 -13.06
N LEU A 137 16.82 7.35 -13.05
CA LEU A 137 16.60 8.75 -12.71
C LEU A 137 16.81 9.58 -13.97
N THR A 138 15.74 10.15 -14.51
CA THR A 138 15.85 11.07 -15.65
C THR A 138 15.95 12.50 -15.15
N LEU A 139 16.96 13.24 -15.62
CA LEU A 139 17.09 14.66 -15.34
C LEU A 139 16.31 15.45 -16.39
N GLU A 140 15.31 16.21 -15.97
CA GLU A 140 14.44 16.93 -16.89
C GLU A 140 15.19 17.99 -17.71
N GLU A 141 16.17 18.66 -17.10
CA GLU A 141 16.81 19.82 -17.71
C GLU A 141 17.73 19.46 -18.88
N ILE A 142 18.25 18.23 -18.91
CA ILE A 142 19.26 17.78 -19.88
C ILE A 142 18.94 16.44 -20.56
N ASP A 143 17.71 15.93 -20.38
CA ASP A 143 17.19 14.67 -20.98
C ASP A 143 18.19 13.51 -20.88
N THR A 144 18.83 13.38 -19.72
CA THR A 144 19.85 12.36 -19.45
C THR A 144 19.37 11.47 -18.32
N SER A 145 19.48 10.16 -18.51
CA SER A 145 19.10 9.17 -17.49
C SER A 145 20.32 8.57 -16.82
N ILE A 146 20.23 8.41 -15.50
CA ILE A 146 21.17 7.68 -14.65
C ILE A 146 20.46 6.42 -14.19
N SER A 147 21.14 5.27 -14.21
CA SER A 147 20.59 4.04 -13.64
C SER A 147 21.41 3.58 -12.43
N ALA A 148 20.71 3.08 -11.42
CA ALA A 148 21.31 2.53 -10.20
C ALA A 148 20.61 1.23 -9.80
N ASP A 149 21.40 0.25 -9.39
CA ASP A 149 20.92 -0.90 -8.64
C ASP A 149 20.99 -0.60 -7.15
N VAL A 150 19.90 -0.89 -6.45
CA VAL A 150 19.74 -0.70 -5.01
C VAL A 150 19.45 -2.06 -4.38
N SER A 151 20.18 -2.40 -3.34
CA SER A 151 19.89 -3.52 -2.46
C SER A 151 19.68 -3.00 -1.05
N LEU A 152 18.59 -3.39 -0.39
CA LEU A 152 18.29 -3.03 0.99
C LEU A 152 17.69 -4.25 1.70
N THR A 153 18.12 -4.54 2.92
CA THR A 153 17.52 -5.58 3.76
C THR A 153 17.19 -4.99 5.12
N LEU A 154 15.91 -5.05 5.48
CA LEU A 154 15.38 -4.55 6.74
C LEU A 154 15.10 -5.73 7.67
N ASP A 155 15.59 -5.68 8.90
CA ASP A 155 15.21 -6.61 9.96
C ASP A 155 13.88 -6.16 10.59
N LYS A 156 12.93 -7.09 10.64
CA LYS A 156 11.58 -6.92 11.19
C LYS A 156 10.94 -5.57 10.86
N PRO A 157 10.76 -5.25 9.58
CA PRO A 157 10.04 -4.04 9.21
C PRO A 157 8.59 -4.09 9.67
N THR A 158 8.07 -2.92 10.05
CA THR A 158 6.66 -2.66 10.30
C THR A 158 6.18 -1.61 9.31
N LEU A 159 5.05 -1.87 8.67
CA LEU A 159 4.38 -0.94 7.77
C LEU A 159 3.01 -0.62 8.32
N ILE A 160 2.71 0.67 8.52
CA ILE A 160 1.39 1.15 8.93
C ILE A 160 0.88 2.11 7.87
N ALA A 161 -0.41 2.05 7.53
CA ALA A 161 -1.03 2.96 6.59
C ALA A 161 -2.42 3.37 7.06
N ASN A 162 -2.76 4.65 6.89
CA ASN A 162 -4.13 5.14 7.01
C ASN A 162 -4.73 5.31 5.62
N VAL A 163 -5.90 4.73 5.38
CA VAL A 163 -6.60 4.84 4.10
C VAL A 163 -7.95 5.49 4.36
N GLN A 164 -8.23 6.55 3.61
CA GLN A 164 -9.56 7.10 3.49
C GLN A 164 -10.26 6.43 2.31
N ALA A 165 -11.44 5.87 2.54
CA ALA A 165 -12.26 5.20 1.55
C ALA A 165 -13.72 5.62 1.69
N ASP A 166 -14.25 6.30 0.68
CA ASP A 166 -15.69 6.57 0.60
C ASP A 166 -16.36 5.43 -0.15
N MET A 167 -17.28 4.76 0.52
CA MET A 167 -17.94 3.58 -0.01
C MET A 167 -19.44 3.62 0.16
N PHE A 168 -20.14 3.04 -0.81
CA PHE A 168 -21.59 2.91 -0.79
C PHE A 168 -22.02 1.55 -0.24
N GLY A 169 -22.91 1.60 0.75
CA GLY A 169 -23.72 0.49 1.24
C GLY A 169 -25.19 0.69 0.89
N CYS A 170 -26.03 -0.25 1.30
CA CYS A 170 -27.48 -0.15 1.06
C CYS A 170 -28.11 0.87 1.99
N ALA A 171 -28.89 1.79 1.42
CA ALA A 171 -29.70 2.71 2.21
C ALA A 171 -30.75 1.93 3.02
N SER A 172 -31.11 2.47 4.19
CA SER A 172 -32.10 1.82 5.05
C SER A 172 -33.44 1.67 4.33
N GLY A 173 -33.94 0.42 4.25
CA GLY A 173 -35.19 0.12 3.56
C GLY A 173 -35.07 -0.10 2.05
N ALA A 174 -33.86 -0.05 1.48
CA ALA A 174 -33.62 -0.47 0.11
C ALA A 174 -33.92 -1.98 -0.04
N THR A 175 -34.56 -2.36 -1.15
CA THR A 175 -34.97 -3.76 -1.43
C THR A 175 -34.26 -4.37 -2.63
N ASP A 176 -33.60 -3.52 -3.41
CA ASP A 176 -32.83 -3.78 -4.62
C ASP A 176 -31.31 -3.74 -4.35
N CYS A 177 -30.92 -3.75 -3.07
CA CYS A 177 -29.54 -3.70 -2.63
C CYS A 177 -29.29 -4.76 -1.56
N GLU A 178 -28.16 -5.47 -1.68
CA GLU A 178 -27.66 -6.39 -0.67
C GLU A 178 -26.35 -5.82 -0.09
N ASP A 179 -26.27 -5.74 1.23
CA ASP A 179 -25.05 -5.31 1.89
C ASP A 179 -23.98 -6.38 1.70
N PHE A 180 -22.82 -5.94 1.22
CA PHE A 180 -21.61 -6.75 1.27
C PHE A 180 -21.28 -7.03 2.74
N THR A 181 -20.77 -8.22 3.10
CA THR A 181 -20.38 -8.57 4.49
C THR A 181 -19.09 -9.39 4.55
N VAL A 182 -18.40 -9.41 5.71
CA VAL A 182 -17.23 -10.27 5.94
C VAL A 182 -17.54 -11.74 5.65
N THR A 183 -18.73 -12.22 6.04
CA THR A 183 -19.21 -13.57 5.72
C THR A 183 -19.25 -13.84 4.21
N THR A 184 -19.62 -12.85 3.40
CA THR A 184 -19.63 -12.97 1.92
C THR A 184 -18.22 -13.21 1.39
N ILE A 185 -17.23 -12.54 1.98
CA ILE A 185 -15.81 -12.72 1.65
C ILE A 185 -15.32 -14.10 2.09
N GLU A 186 -15.65 -14.54 3.29
CA GLU A 186 -15.27 -15.87 3.81
C GLU A 186 -15.81 -16.98 2.91
N VAL A 187 -17.10 -16.94 2.57
CA VAL A 187 -17.75 -17.94 1.70
C VAL A 187 -17.12 -17.95 0.31
N ALA A 188 -16.94 -16.78 -0.29
CA ALA A 188 -16.36 -16.70 -1.62
C ALA A 188 -14.85 -17.03 -1.63
N GLY A 189 -14.16 -16.86 -0.50
CA GLY A 189 -12.80 -17.33 -0.29
C GLY A 189 -12.69 -18.85 -0.30
N VAL A 190 -13.62 -19.55 0.37
CA VAL A 190 -13.72 -21.01 0.32
C VAL A 190 -13.97 -21.51 -1.11
N ASP A 191 -14.77 -20.79 -1.89
CA ASP A 191 -15.07 -21.10 -3.28
C ASP A 191 -13.95 -20.71 -4.28
N GLY A 192 -12.89 -20.05 -3.81
CA GLY A 192 -11.80 -19.54 -4.67
C GLY A 192 -12.22 -18.39 -5.62
N LYS A 193 -13.35 -17.73 -5.33
CA LYS A 193 -13.97 -16.68 -6.16
C LYS A 193 -13.50 -15.26 -5.82
N TYR A 194 -12.26 -15.10 -5.38
CA TYR A 194 -11.70 -13.81 -4.96
C TYR A 194 -11.81 -12.68 -5.98
N ASN A 195 -11.79 -12.99 -7.27
CA ASN A 195 -11.97 -11.98 -8.32
C ASN A 195 -13.37 -11.36 -8.28
N VAL A 196 -14.41 -12.16 -8.05
CA VAL A 196 -15.80 -11.71 -8.02
C VAL A 196 -16.03 -10.81 -6.81
N ILE A 197 -15.45 -11.19 -5.66
CA ILE A 197 -15.44 -10.40 -4.43
C ILE A 197 -14.81 -9.02 -4.69
N MET A 198 -13.63 -9.01 -5.32
CA MET A 198 -12.91 -7.78 -5.62
C MET A 198 -13.70 -6.87 -6.58
N ASP A 199 -14.32 -7.43 -7.61
CA ASP A 199 -15.10 -6.64 -8.56
C ASP A 199 -16.37 -6.07 -7.92
N SER A 200 -17.11 -6.87 -7.13
CA SER A 200 -18.27 -6.41 -6.35
C SER A 200 -17.89 -5.30 -5.37
N LEU A 201 -16.70 -5.39 -4.80
CA LEU A 201 -16.25 -4.37 -3.88
C LEU A 201 -15.81 -3.08 -4.56
N LEU A 202 -14.99 -3.17 -5.61
CA LEU A 202 -14.55 -2.00 -6.38
C LEU A 202 -15.77 -1.23 -6.91
N LEU A 203 -16.85 -1.92 -7.26
CA LEU A 203 -18.13 -1.30 -7.64
C LEU A 203 -18.66 -0.34 -6.56
N ARG A 204 -18.45 -0.63 -5.27
CA ARG A 204 -18.93 0.15 -4.12
C ARG A 204 -18.06 1.34 -3.76
N PHE A 205 -16.81 1.36 -4.21
CA PHE A 205 -15.93 2.51 -3.98
C PHE A 205 -16.42 3.72 -4.78
N LYS A 206 -16.52 4.85 -4.09
CA LYS A 206 -16.64 6.18 -4.68
C LYS A 206 -15.27 6.83 -4.84
N SER A 207 -14.45 6.75 -3.79
CA SER A 207 -13.09 7.27 -3.74
C SER A 207 -12.26 6.47 -2.74
N ALA A 208 -10.96 6.43 -2.98
CA ALA A 208 -9.98 5.92 -2.04
C ALA A 208 -8.72 6.76 -2.16
N VAL A 209 -8.03 6.98 -1.04
CA VAL A 209 -6.73 7.64 -0.99
C VAL A 209 -6.00 7.17 0.26
N VAL A 210 -4.73 6.84 0.12
CA VAL A 210 -3.84 6.60 1.26
C VAL A 210 -3.46 7.98 1.81
N GLN A 211 -3.74 8.19 3.09
CA GLN A 211 -3.48 9.45 3.81
C GLN A 211 -2.06 9.48 4.35
N THR A 212 -1.64 8.37 4.95
CA THR A 212 -0.31 8.22 5.54
C THR A 212 0.22 6.82 5.31
N VAL A 213 1.55 6.72 5.22
CA VAL A 213 2.30 5.47 5.27
C VAL A 213 3.47 5.69 6.21
N THR A 214 3.70 4.73 7.10
CA THR A 214 4.81 4.75 8.06
C THR A 214 5.55 3.42 7.98
N LEU A 215 6.81 3.48 7.59
CA LEU A 215 7.78 2.39 7.68
C LEU A 215 8.63 2.54 8.94
N ASP A 216 8.73 1.47 9.71
CA ASP A 216 9.70 1.27 10.78
C ASP A 216 10.41 -0.08 10.57
N PHE A 217 11.52 -0.32 11.25
CA PHE A 217 12.31 -1.56 11.19
C PHE A 217 13.32 -1.60 12.35
N ASP A 218 13.71 -2.78 12.83
CA ASP A 218 14.70 -2.90 13.90
C ASP A 218 16.08 -2.36 13.44
N SER A 219 16.51 -2.78 12.25
CA SER A 219 17.77 -2.31 11.64
C SER A 219 17.84 -2.58 10.13
N ILE A 220 18.74 -1.88 9.45
CA ILE A 220 19.24 -2.24 8.12
C ILE A 220 20.36 -3.26 8.29
N VAL A 221 20.13 -4.47 7.78
CA VAL A 221 21.08 -5.60 7.80
C VAL A 221 22.07 -5.50 6.64
N ASN A 222 21.58 -5.07 5.48
CA ASN A 222 22.37 -4.92 4.27
C ASN A 222 21.88 -3.71 3.49
N SER A 223 22.80 -2.91 2.95
CA SER A 223 22.49 -1.88 1.98
C SER A 223 23.60 -1.76 0.94
N GLY A 224 23.22 -1.45 -0.30
CA GLY A 224 24.15 -1.32 -1.41
C GLY A 224 23.55 -0.50 -2.54
N PHE A 225 24.39 0.34 -3.14
CA PHE A 225 24.05 1.16 -4.30
C PHE A 225 25.13 0.96 -5.36
N SER A 226 24.72 0.63 -6.58
CA SER A 226 25.63 0.46 -7.71
C SER A 226 25.14 1.31 -8.87
N PHE A 227 25.91 2.34 -9.22
CA PHE A 227 25.58 3.22 -10.35
C PHE A 227 26.19 2.68 -11.64
N HIS A 228 25.38 2.61 -12.70
CA HIS A 228 25.80 2.17 -14.03
C HIS A 228 26.48 3.27 -14.86
N SER A 229 26.57 4.47 -14.31
CA SER A 229 27.18 5.65 -14.93
C SER A 229 28.26 6.24 -14.01
N SER A 230 29.23 6.93 -14.60
CA SER A 230 30.28 7.64 -13.86
C SER A 230 30.35 9.10 -14.30
N GLY A 231 30.47 10.03 -13.35
CA GLY A 231 30.61 11.46 -13.64
C GLY A 231 30.43 12.33 -12.39
N PRO A 232 30.68 13.65 -12.50
CA PRO A 232 30.62 14.57 -11.34
C PRO A 232 29.26 14.57 -10.63
N ILE A 233 28.16 14.44 -11.39
CA ILE A 233 26.80 14.35 -10.84
C ILE A 233 26.64 13.05 -10.03
N ILE A 234 27.16 11.92 -10.54
CA ILE A 234 27.11 10.62 -9.83
C ILE A 234 27.94 10.66 -8.55
N SER A 235 29.12 11.27 -8.59
CA SER A 235 29.94 11.45 -7.39
C SER A 235 29.19 12.26 -6.33
N ALA A 236 28.56 13.37 -6.71
CA ALA A 236 27.74 14.16 -5.78
C ALA A 236 26.55 13.39 -5.21
N ILE A 237 25.87 12.57 -6.02
CA ILE A 237 24.78 11.69 -5.55
C ILE A 237 25.33 10.64 -4.57
N THR A 238 26.47 10.02 -4.89
CA THR A 238 27.10 9.00 -4.05
C THR A 238 27.52 9.58 -2.70
N ASP A 239 28.05 10.80 -2.69
CA ASP A 239 28.42 11.51 -1.47
C ASP A 239 27.19 11.78 -0.58
N VAL A 240 26.06 12.19 -1.18
CA VAL A 240 24.79 12.36 -0.44
C VAL A 240 24.28 11.03 0.11
N LEU A 241 24.40 9.93 -0.64
CA LEU A 241 23.97 8.61 -0.17
C LEU A 241 24.88 8.03 0.92
N ALA A 242 26.15 8.45 0.98
CA ALA A 242 27.07 8.02 2.03
C ALA A 242 26.60 8.47 3.43
N ASP A 243 25.93 9.63 3.51
CA ASP A 243 25.31 10.12 4.75
C ASP A 243 24.14 9.22 5.22
N PHE A 244 23.57 8.40 4.32
CA PHE A 244 22.52 7.42 4.58
C PHE A 244 23.07 5.98 4.72
N SER A 245 24.24 5.82 5.34
CA SER A 245 24.79 4.50 5.62
C SER A 245 23.92 3.71 6.61
N ALA A 246 23.97 2.37 6.53
CA ALA A 246 23.27 1.50 7.47
C ALA A 246 23.65 1.80 8.92
N ASP A 247 24.93 2.05 9.20
CA ASP A 247 25.43 2.37 10.55
C ASP A 247 24.82 3.66 11.12
N GLU A 248 24.66 4.70 10.30
CA GLU A 248 24.03 5.95 10.74
C GLU A 248 22.52 5.81 10.90
N ILE A 249 21.84 5.14 9.97
CA ILE A 249 20.39 4.90 10.04
C ILE A 249 20.05 4.01 11.24
N ASN A 250 20.86 3.00 11.55
CA ASN A 250 20.64 2.09 12.66
C ASN A 250 20.79 2.74 14.04
N LYS A 251 21.35 3.96 14.13
CA LYS A 251 21.38 4.72 15.39
C LYS A 251 20.02 5.31 15.78
N LYS A 252 19.01 5.27 14.90
CA LYS A 252 17.65 5.77 15.17
C LYS A 252 17.63 7.25 15.61
N GLY A 253 18.45 8.09 14.97
CA GLY A 253 18.46 9.56 15.15
C GLY A 253 17.97 10.31 13.91
N ASP A 254 18.37 11.56 13.74
CA ASP A 254 17.90 12.44 12.65
C ASP A 254 18.05 11.83 11.24
N THR A 255 19.14 11.07 10.98
CA THR A 255 19.35 10.38 9.70
C THR A 255 18.30 9.31 9.44
N TYR A 256 17.87 8.58 10.47
CA TYR A 256 16.81 7.58 10.39
C TYR A 256 15.46 8.24 10.10
N ASP A 257 15.14 9.33 10.80
CA ASP A 257 13.88 10.06 10.60
C ASP A 257 13.80 10.62 9.18
N LYS A 258 14.91 11.19 8.68
CA LYS A 258 14.99 11.69 7.30
C LYS A 258 14.88 10.57 6.28
N PHE A 259 15.54 9.43 6.51
CA PHE A 259 15.46 8.27 5.63
C PHE A 259 14.04 7.73 5.54
N THR A 260 13.41 7.46 6.69
CA THR A 260 12.05 6.91 6.73
C THR A 260 11.02 7.89 6.20
N SER A 261 11.13 9.19 6.47
CA SER A 261 10.25 10.21 5.87
C SER A 261 10.30 10.18 4.35
N ASN A 262 11.50 10.18 3.76
CA ASN A 262 11.65 10.14 2.31
C ASN A 262 11.05 8.86 1.70
N ILE A 263 11.26 7.71 2.35
CA ILE A 263 10.67 6.44 1.89
C ILE A 263 9.15 6.46 2.03
N ASN A 264 8.62 6.98 3.15
CA ASN A 264 7.19 7.09 3.39
C ASN A 264 6.49 7.95 2.32
N ASP A 265 7.09 9.09 1.96
CA ASP A 265 6.56 9.96 0.90
C ASP A 265 6.51 9.25 -0.46
N GLN A 266 7.54 8.47 -0.79
CA GLN A 266 7.58 7.69 -2.02
C GLN A 266 6.57 6.53 -2.00
N LEU A 267 6.46 5.80 -0.90
CA LEU A 267 5.46 4.74 -0.74
C LEU A 267 4.04 5.29 -0.85
N LEU A 268 3.79 6.45 -0.25
CA LEU A 268 2.51 7.16 -0.33
C LEU A 268 2.20 7.57 -1.77
N SER A 269 3.18 8.13 -2.47
CA SER A 269 3.05 8.52 -3.88
C SER A 269 2.71 7.31 -4.77
N VAL A 270 3.47 6.21 -4.64
CA VAL A 270 3.24 4.97 -5.40
C VAL A 270 1.87 4.37 -5.09
N ALA A 271 1.48 4.33 -3.82
CA ALA A 271 0.19 3.78 -3.42
C ALA A 271 -0.98 4.57 -4.03
N ASN A 272 -0.90 5.90 -3.99
CA ASN A 272 -1.92 6.77 -4.55
C ASN A 272 -1.93 6.77 -6.09
N ASP A 273 -0.77 6.75 -6.75
CA ASP A 273 -0.71 6.57 -8.21
C ASP A 273 -1.32 5.23 -8.65
N TYR A 274 -1.07 4.15 -7.90
CA TYR A 274 -1.68 2.86 -8.18
C TYR A 274 -3.20 2.91 -8.01
N ILE A 275 -3.70 3.58 -6.96
CA ILE A 275 -5.14 3.80 -6.79
C ILE A 275 -5.71 4.56 -7.99
N ASP A 276 -5.15 5.71 -8.33
CA ASP A 276 -5.67 6.57 -9.39
C ASP A 276 -5.58 5.92 -10.78
N SER A 277 -4.50 5.22 -11.08
CA SER A 277 -4.24 4.66 -12.41
C SER A 277 -4.84 3.26 -12.63
N LYS A 278 -4.97 2.43 -11.57
CA LYS A 278 -5.40 1.02 -11.69
C LYS A 278 -6.72 0.69 -11.01
N LEU A 279 -7.02 1.31 -9.86
CA LEU A 279 -8.20 0.97 -9.06
C LEU A 279 -9.38 1.89 -9.37
N LYS A 280 -9.16 3.20 -9.39
CA LYS A 280 -10.17 4.22 -9.65
C LYS A 280 -10.93 4.03 -10.96
N PRO A 281 -10.32 3.57 -12.08
CA PRO A 281 -11.07 3.23 -13.29
C PRO A 281 -12.10 2.10 -13.11
N LYS A 282 -12.01 1.32 -12.03
CA LYS A 282 -12.92 0.23 -11.68
C LYS A 282 -13.93 0.62 -10.60
N PHE A 283 -13.84 1.84 -10.07
CA PHE A 283 -14.78 2.33 -9.06
C PHE A 283 -16.14 2.56 -9.67
N GLY A 284 -17.16 1.89 -9.14
CA GLY A 284 -18.52 1.99 -9.64
C GLY A 284 -19.35 3.09 -9.00
N ALA A 285 -18.96 3.54 -7.81
CA ALA A 285 -19.73 4.47 -6.99
C ALA A 285 -21.20 4.05 -6.81
N THR A 286 -21.47 2.74 -6.65
CA THR A 286 -22.82 2.18 -6.50
C THR A 286 -22.85 0.96 -5.57
N CYS A 287 -24.00 0.72 -4.94
CA CYS A 287 -24.26 -0.42 -4.06
C CYS A 287 -25.06 -1.55 -4.74
N ILE A 288 -25.48 -1.35 -6.00
CA ILE A 288 -26.34 -2.28 -6.74
C ILE A 288 -25.48 -3.11 -7.70
N GLU A 289 -25.53 -4.43 -7.55
CA GLU A 289 -24.87 -5.38 -8.46
C GLU A 289 -25.73 -5.61 -9.72
N ALA A 290 -25.07 -5.76 -10.87
CA ALA A 290 -25.72 -5.90 -12.18
C ALA A 290 -26.12 -7.33 -12.53
#